data_AF-A0A0Q0Z7E5-F1
#
_entry.id   AF-A0A0Q0Z7E5-F1
#
_cell.length_a   1.000
_cell.length_b   1.000
_cell.length_c   1.000
_cell.angle_alpha   90.00
_cell.angle_beta   90.00
_cell.angle_gamma   90.00
#
_symmetry.space_group_name_H-M   'P 1'
#
loop_
_entity.id
_entity.type
_entity.pdbx_description
1 polymer ?
#
loop_
_entity_poly.entity_id
_entity_poly.type
_entity_poly.pdbx_seq_one_letter_code
_entity_poly.pdbx_strand_id
1 'polypeptide(L)'
;MKLLLRLSCGCFLAVSVSATAESYDFIQDQLEQAFSSSVVLSDSDVFTAGFNNFDPNDWFKTDNDNLGTAESIENRKKYKSSTLPITVSLSDEDAYHQHQLFFRLSASVIDDQLSLSNLSSGETERYRQSVLGGAMFYRYQYRLTENWTLTPAVGTHLLYYQNSVTYNNPLFKALFSPFDGLLLNTYAWANLMEANLKIQYEEEKSWGHWKASSAWHYFGGYGWGKANNGDIGNPEGWYIANTLTGVYDFTQLGRSVQSIYGSIKRVDLGSTPQEPLGTSNYYEASIGWLMTPPFAMKLVDNIGLGLTFNYGSAFKGGSIVLFFNQD
;
A
#
# COMPACT_ATOMS: atom_id res chain seq x y z
N MET A 1 -45.17 12.50 61.10
CA MET A 1 -44.66 11.12 60.91
C MET A 1 -43.66 11.18 59.76
N LYS A 2 -42.37 10.96 60.05
CA LYS A 2 -41.27 11.12 59.08
C LYS A 2 -41.27 9.94 58.10
N LEU A 3 -41.29 10.22 56.80
CA LEU A 3 -40.81 9.27 55.80
C LEU A 3 -39.94 10.03 54.79
N LEU A 4 -38.62 9.84 54.91
CA LEU A 4 -37.64 10.18 53.90
C LEU A 4 -37.75 9.18 52.75
N LEU A 5 -37.94 9.65 51.53
CA LEU A 5 -37.68 8.84 50.33
C LEU A 5 -36.45 9.43 49.62
N ARG A 6 -35.35 8.68 49.68
CA ARG A 6 -34.09 9.00 49.00
C ARG A 6 -34.27 8.73 47.51
N LEU A 7 -33.93 9.71 46.66
CA LEU A 7 -33.66 9.47 45.24
C LEU A 7 -32.43 8.56 45.12
N SER A 8 -32.62 7.33 44.67
CA SER A 8 -31.54 6.55 44.08
C SER A 8 -31.54 6.83 42.58
N CYS A 9 -30.50 7.51 42.11
CA CYS A 9 -30.17 7.62 40.69
C CYS A 9 -29.85 6.22 40.17
N GLY A 10 -30.84 5.56 39.57
CA GLY A 10 -30.63 4.30 38.87
C GLY A 10 -29.97 4.61 37.53
N CYS A 11 -28.68 4.28 37.41
CA CYS A 11 -28.03 4.14 36.11
C CYS A 11 -28.86 3.15 35.28
N PHE A 12 -29.56 3.66 34.27
CA PHE A 12 -29.99 2.84 33.14
C PHE A 12 -28.71 2.38 32.44
N LEU A 13 -28.19 1.22 32.83
CA LEU A 13 -27.38 0.40 31.94
C LEU A 13 -28.31 0.01 30.80
N ALA A 14 -28.30 0.80 29.74
CA ALA A 14 -28.77 0.35 28.45
C ALA A 14 -27.86 -0.82 28.06
N VAL A 15 -28.29 -2.04 28.37
CA VAL A 15 -27.77 -3.23 27.74
C VAL A 15 -28.24 -3.12 26.29
N SER A 16 -27.39 -2.53 25.45
CA SER A 16 -27.50 -2.68 24.01
C SER A 16 -27.46 -4.18 23.75
N VAL A 17 -28.63 -4.75 23.48
CA VAL A 17 -28.73 -6.06 22.87
C VAL A 17 -28.05 -5.90 21.53
N SER A 18 -26.80 -6.32 21.43
CA SER A 18 -26.15 -6.53 20.14
C SER A 18 -27.00 -7.58 19.45
N ALA A 19 -27.86 -7.14 18.54
CA ALA A 19 -28.29 -8.01 17.46
C ALA A 19 -26.98 -8.46 16.81
N THR A 20 -26.60 -9.71 17.02
CA THR A 20 -25.52 -10.32 16.24
C THR A 20 -26.04 -10.32 14.81
N ALA A 21 -25.69 -9.28 14.07
CA ALA A 21 -25.85 -9.32 12.65
C ALA A 21 -25.01 -10.51 12.18
N GLU A 22 -25.60 -11.35 11.33
CA GLU A 22 -24.91 -12.49 10.75
C GLU A 22 -23.69 -11.94 9.98
N SER A 23 -22.51 -12.07 10.55
CA SER A 23 -21.25 -11.76 9.89
C SER A 23 -20.69 -13.05 9.28
N TYR A 24 -19.98 -12.89 8.18
CA TYR A 24 -19.42 -13.99 7.41
C TYR A 24 -17.90 -13.88 7.39
N ASP A 25 -17.23 -14.90 7.94
CA ASP A 25 -15.76 -14.94 8.08
C ASP A 25 -15.05 -14.70 6.74
N PHE A 26 -15.55 -15.28 5.64
CA PHE A 26 -14.92 -15.10 4.32
C PHE A 26 -14.97 -13.64 3.81
N ILE A 27 -16.00 -12.87 4.19
CA ILE A 27 -16.11 -11.45 3.83
C ILE A 27 -15.14 -10.63 4.68
N GLN A 28 -15.03 -10.98 5.97
CA GLN A 28 -14.04 -10.41 6.86
C GLN A 28 -12.62 -10.63 6.31
N ASP A 29 -12.27 -11.88 5.98
CA ASP A 29 -10.96 -12.23 5.42
C ASP A 29 -10.65 -11.42 4.15
N GLN A 30 -11.62 -11.30 3.23
CA GLN A 30 -11.45 -10.50 2.01
C GLN A 30 -11.19 -9.01 2.31
N LEU A 31 -11.89 -8.45 3.29
CA LEU A 31 -11.74 -7.05 3.68
C LEU A 31 -10.41 -6.81 4.40
N GLU A 32 -10.02 -7.69 5.32
CA GLU A 32 -8.72 -7.66 5.98
C GLU A 32 -7.58 -7.74 4.96
N GLN A 33 -7.68 -8.65 3.98
CA GLN A 33 -6.71 -8.75 2.88
C GLN A 33 -6.65 -7.48 2.04
N ALA A 34 -7.79 -6.88 1.71
CA ALA A 34 -7.84 -5.64 0.94
C ALA A 34 -7.18 -4.47 1.70
N PHE A 35 -7.42 -4.33 3.00
CA PHE A 35 -6.81 -3.28 3.81
C PHE A 35 -5.31 -3.53 4.04
N SER A 36 -4.92 -4.73 4.48
CA SER A 36 -3.53 -5.06 4.78
C SER A 36 -2.63 -5.02 3.53
N SER A 37 -3.12 -5.49 2.37
CA SER A 37 -2.36 -5.35 1.11
C SER A 37 -2.26 -3.90 0.65
N SER A 38 -3.30 -3.09 0.87
CA SER A 38 -3.26 -1.66 0.53
C SER A 38 -2.20 -0.90 1.34
N VAL A 39 -1.92 -1.29 2.60
CA VAL A 39 -0.81 -0.72 3.36
C VAL A 39 0.51 -0.98 2.66
N VAL A 40 0.80 -2.25 2.34
CA VAL A 40 2.05 -2.69 1.69
C VAL A 40 2.21 -2.06 0.30
N LEU A 41 1.16 -2.13 -0.53
CA LEU A 41 1.18 -1.64 -1.92
C LEU A 41 1.17 -0.12 -2.03
N SER A 42 0.83 0.58 -0.94
CA SER A 42 0.97 2.03 -0.87
C SER A 42 2.38 2.48 -0.53
N ASP A 43 3.23 1.59 0.00
CA ASP A 43 4.58 1.95 0.37
C ASP A 43 5.53 1.91 -0.84
N SER A 44 6.00 3.08 -1.27
CA SER A 44 6.93 3.21 -2.39
C SER A 44 8.29 2.55 -2.14
N ASP A 45 8.68 2.37 -0.87
CA ASP A 45 9.89 1.63 -0.53
C ASP A 45 9.71 0.13 -0.83
N VAL A 46 8.48 -0.33 -0.99
CA VAL A 46 8.10 -1.76 -1.04
C VAL A 46 7.51 -2.16 -2.40
N PHE A 47 6.67 -1.32 -3.00
CA PHE A 47 6.03 -1.59 -4.29
C PHE A 47 5.97 -0.33 -5.14
N THR A 48 6.42 -0.46 -6.39
CA THR A 48 6.34 0.66 -7.34
C THR A 48 5.27 0.39 -8.40
N ALA A 49 4.16 1.11 -8.31
CA ALA A 49 3.09 1.04 -9.30
C ALA A 49 3.44 1.84 -10.56
N GLY A 50 3.44 1.18 -11.71
CA GLY A 50 3.66 1.83 -13.01
C GLY A 50 2.38 2.14 -13.77
N PHE A 51 2.50 3.00 -14.78
CA PHE A 51 1.38 3.42 -15.62
C PHE A 51 1.27 2.59 -16.92
N ASN A 52 2.28 1.78 -17.24
CA ASN A 52 2.26 0.86 -18.36
C ASN A 52 3.00 -0.43 -17.99
N ASN A 53 2.48 -1.59 -18.38
CA ASN A 53 2.96 -2.90 -17.94
C ASN A 53 3.41 -3.74 -19.15
N PHE A 54 4.46 -4.54 -18.96
CA PHE A 54 5.01 -5.42 -20.00
C PHE A 54 5.46 -6.75 -19.39
N ASP A 55 5.58 -7.78 -20.23
CA ASP A 55 6.15 -9.07 -19.85
C ASP A 55 7.68 -9.03 -20.01
N PRO A 56 8.48 -9.18 -18.93
CA PRO A 56 9.92 -9.22 -19.03
C PRO A 56 10.45 -10.42 -19.85
N ASN A 57 9.70 -11.53 -19.93
CA ASN A 57 10.07 -12.69 -20.74
C ASN A 57 10.20 -12.34 -22.23
N ASP A 58 9.33 -11.46 -22.73
CA ASP A 58 9.38 -10.98 -24.12
C ASP A 58 10.68 -10.22 -24.44
N TRP A 59 11.22 -9.51 -23.44
CA TRP A 59 12.41 -8.67 -23.59
C TRP A 59 13.69 -9.49 -23.37
N PHE A 60 13.72 -10.31 -22.33
CA PHE A 60 14.89 -11.12 -21.97
C PHE A 60 14.99 -12.42 -22.76
N LYS A 61 13.95 -12.77 -23.55
CA LYS A 61 13.88 -14.03 -24.33
C LYS A 61 14.02 -15.26 -23.43
N THR A 62 13.22 -15.28 -22.37
CA THR A 62 13.17 -16.35 -21.36
C THR A 62 11.76 -16.90 -21.24
N ASP A 63 11.63 -18.11 -20.69
CA ASP A 63 10.34 -18.73 -20.33
C ASP A 63 10.23 -18.89 -18.80
N ASN A 64 10.66 -17.87 -18.04
CA ASN A 64 10.72 -17.96 -16.59
C ASN A 64 9.43 -17.45 -15.96
N ASP A 65 8.62 -18.38 -15.47
CA ASP A 65 7.34 -18.06 -14.82
C ASP A 65 7.47 -17.09 -13.65
N ASN A 66 8.63 -17.00 -12.98
CA ASN A 66 8.81 -16.06 -11.87
C ASN A 66 9.09 -14.62 -12.32
N LEU A 67 9.47 -14.41 -13.59
CA LEU A 67 9.60 -13.07 -14.20
C LEU A 67 8.25 -12.52 -14.69
N GLY A 68 7.35 -13.40 -15.10
CA GLY A 68 6.06 -13.02 -15.68
C GLY A 68 5.28 -14.24 -16.16
N THR A 69 3.97 -14.19 -16.01
CA THR A 69 2.99 -15.11 -16.62
C THR A 69 1.83 -14.28 -17.18
N ALA A 70 1.09 -14.84 -18.15
CA ALA A 70 -0.09 -14.17 -18.71
C ALA A 70 -1.08 -13.69 -17.62
N GLU A 71 -1.32 -14.51 -16.61
CA GLU A 71 -2.15 -14.18 -15.45
C GLU A 71 -1.59 -13.01 -14.64
N SER A 72 -0.30 -13.00 -14.29
CA SER A 72 0.30 -11.90 -13.53
C SER A 72 0.30 -10.57 -14.30
N ILE A 73 0.47 -10.62 -15.63
CA ILE A 73 0.38 -9.45 -16.50
C ILE A 73 -1.06 -8.94 -16.59
N GLU A 74 -2.04 -9.85 -16.62
CA GLU A 74 -3.45 -9.50 -16.52
C GLU A 74 -3.78 -8.86 -15.17
N ASN A 75 -3.33 -9.44 -14.05
CA ASN A 75 -3.49 -8.90 -12.71
C ASN A 75 -2.91 -7.49 -12.60
N ARG A 76 -1.72 -7.25 -13.15
CA ARG A 76 -1.10 -5.91 -13.23
C ARG A 76 -1.91 -4.91 -14.07
N LYS A 77 -2.65 -5.36 -15.10
CA LYS A 77 -3.51 -4.48 -15.89
C LYS A 77 -4.80 -4.11 -15.15
N LYS A 78 -5.34 -5.03 -14.37
CA LYS A 78 -6.54 -4.86 -13.54
C LYS A 78 -6.28 -3.98 -12.33
N TYR A 79 -5.11 -4.14 -11.72
CA TYR A 79 -4.68 -3.40 -10.54
C TYR A 79 -3.99 -2.09 -10.90
N LYS A 80 -4.48 -0.97 -10.38
CA LYS A 80 -3.87 0.35 -10.51
C LYS A 80 -3.66 0.92 -9.12
N SER A 81 -2.46 1.40 -8.82
CA SER A 81 -2.14 2.05 -7.56
C SER A 81 -1.39 3.35 -7.79
N SER A 82 -1.54 4.30 -6.88
CA SER A 82 -0.79 5.55 -6.85
C SER A 82 -0.60 6.00 -5.42
N THR A 83 0.59 6.49 -5.11
CA THR A 83 0.96 7.00 -3.79
C THR A 83 1.61 8.37 -3.91
N LEU A 84 1.31 9.26 -2.98
CA LEU A 84 1.99 10.53 -2.78
C LEU A 84 2.56 10.61 -1.35
N PRO A 85 3.89 10.48 -1.18
CA PRO A 85 4.55 10.73 0.10
C PRO A 85 4.83 12.22 0.29
N ILE A 86 4.66 12.72 1.52
CA ILE A 86 4.95 14.10 1.90
C ILE A 86 5.67 14.10 3.25
N THR A 87 6.85 14.70 3.32
CA THR A 87 7.61 14.84 4.57
C THR A 87 7.65 16.31 4.98
N VAL A 88 7.42 16.58 6.26
CA VAL A 88 7.57 17.88 6.89
C VAL A 88 8.60 17.77 8.01
N SER A 89 9.75 18.40 7.82
CA SER A 89 10.78 18.51 8.86
C SER A 89 10.33 19.48 9.96
N LEU A 90 10.44 19.04 11.21
CA LEU A 90 10.19 19.83 12.42
C LEU A 90 11.49 20.33 13.09
N SER A 91 12.63 19.79 12.64
CA SER A 91 13.98 20.22 13.05
C SER A 91 14.69 20.93 11.90
N ASP A 92 15.76 21.66 12.24
CA ASP A 92 16.73 22.15 11.25
C ASP A 92 17.37 20.98 10.49
N GLU A 93 17.74 21.23 9.22
CA GLU A 93 18.32 20.21 8.32
C GLU A 93 19.63 19.63 8.87
N ASP A 94 20.43 20.41 9.58
CA ASP A 94 21.74 19.97 10.11
C ASP A 94 21.65 19.34 11.52
N ALA A 95 20.44 19.23 12.08
CA ALA A 95 20.28 18.69 13.43
C ALA A 95 20.68 17.20 13.49
N TYR A 96 21.49 16.83 14.47
CA TYR A 96 21.85 15.42 14.74
C TYR A 96 20.63 14.54 15.09
N HIS A 97 19.59 15.20 15.59
CA HIS A 97 18.29 14.62 15.93
C HIS A 97 17.21 15.32 15.10
N GLN A 98 16.68 14.64 14.10
CA GLN A 98 15.64 15.20 13.26
C GLN A 98 14.27 14.64 13.61
N HIS A 99 13.31 15.53 13.76
CA HIS A 99 11.91 15.22 13.97
C HIS A 99 11.16 15.50 12.67
N GLN A 100 10.31 14.56 12.24
CA GLN A 100 9.58 14.69 10.98
C GLN A 100 8.14 14.21 11.13
N LEU A 101 7.22 14.91 10.46
CA LEU A 101 5.89 14.38 10.16
C LEU A 101 5.91 13.84 8.74
N PHE A 102 5.51 12.59 8.58
CA PHE A 102 5.40 11.94 7.28
C PHE A 102 3.94 11.61 6.99
N PHE A 103 3.46 12.07 5.85
CA PHE A 103 2.12 11.81 5.36
C PHE A 103 2.20 10.97 4.09
N ARG A 104 1.21 10.11 3.91
CA ARG A 104 1.07 9.30 2.70
C ARG A 104 -0.37 9.33 2.25
N LEU A 105 -0.62 9.72 1.01
CA LEU A 105 -1.93 9.53 0.37
C LEU A 105 -1.81 8.40 -0.64
N SER A 106 -2.79 7.51 -0.67
CA SER A 106 -2.79 6.37 -1.59
C SER A 106 -4.17 6.12 -2.19
N ALA A 107 -4.17 5.57 -3.39
CA ALA A 107 -5.38 5.11 -4.06
C ALA A 107 -5.05 3.84 -4.84
N SER A 108 -5.80 2.78 -4.59
CA SER A 108 -5.76 1.53 -5.36
C SER A 108 -7.13 1.22 -5.95
N VAL A 109 -7.13 0.66 -7.16
CA VAL A 109 -8.33 0.26 -7.89
C VAL A 109 -8.09 -1.10 -8.54
N ILE A 110 -9.06 -1.99 -8.40
CA ILE A 110 -9.18 -3.23 -9.16
C ILE A 110 -10.41 -3.10 -10.05
N ASP A 111 -10.21 -3.28 -11.36
CA ASP A 111 -11.28 -3.35 -12.36
C ASP A 111 -11.26 -4.77 -12.95
N ASP A 112 -12.29 -5.56 -12.62
CA ASP A 112 -12.37 -6.99 -12.94
C ASP A 112 -13.76 -7.37 -13.44
N GLN A 113 -13.95 -8.65 -13.76
CA GLN A 113 -15.21 -9.20 -14.26
C GLN A 113 -15.71 -10.30 -13.32
N LEU A 114 -16.93 -10.12 -12.82
CA LEU A 114 -17.67 -11.16 -12.13
C LEU A 114 -18.22 -12.13 -13.17
N SER A 115 -17.83 -13.40 -13.09
CA SER A 115 -18.28 -14.46 -14.01
C SER A 115 -19.00 -15.58 -13.27
N LEU A 116 -19.98 -16.17 -13.93
CA LEU A 116 -20.68 -17.37 -13.47
C LEU A 116 -20.21 -18.57 -14.31
N SER A 117 -18.98 -19.02 -14.05
CA SER A 117 -18.27 -20.04 -14.83
C SER A 117 -19.01 -21.38 -15.00
N ASN A 118 -20.00 -21.67 -14.14
CA ASN A 118 -20.79 -22.90 -14.17
C ASN A 118 -22.26 -22.73 -14.61
N LEU A 119 -22.73 -21.50 -14.87
CA LEU A 119 -24.19 -21.24 -15.03
C LEU A 119 -24.57 -20.44 -16.29
N SER A 120 -23.65 -19.77 -16.98
CA SER A 120 -23.97 -18.98 -18.19
C SER A 120 -22.88 -19.02 -19.26
N SER A 121 -23.29 -18.79 -20.50
CA SER A 121 -22.49 -18.79 -21.73
C SER A 121 -21.48 -17.63 -21.83
N GLY A 122 -20.54 -17.54 -20.89
CA GLY A 122 -19.47 -16.53 -20.91
C GLY A 122 -19.93 -15.10 -20.61
N GLU A 123 -21.14 -14.91 -20.08
CA GLU A 123 -21.61 -13.60 -19.65
C GLU A 123 -20.91 -13.16 -18.35
N THR A 124 -20.47 -11.90 -18.31
CA THR A 124 -19.77 -11.32 -17.16
C THR A 124 -20.33 -9.95 -16.82
N GLU A 125 -20.21 -9.58 -15.54
CA GLU A 125 -20.55 -8.24 -15.05
C GLU A 125 -19.31 -7.51 -14.58
N ARG A 126 -19.28 -6.19 -14.80
CA ARG A 126 -18.15 -5.39 -14.34
C ARG A 126 -18.16 -5.28 -12.82
N TYR A 127 -17.06 -5.70 -12.20
CA TYR A 127 -16.77 -5.54 -10.78
C TYR A 127 -15.66 -4.52 -10.60
N ARG A 128 -15.89 -3.49 -9.79
CA ARG A 128 -14.87 -2.51 -9.44
C ARG A 128 -14.71 -2.42 -7.94
N GLN A 129 -13.48 -2.48 -7.48
CA GLN A 129 -13.09 -2.29 -6.09
C GLN A 129 -12.07 -1.16 -6.00
N SER A 130 -12.11 -0.38 -4.93
CA SER A 130 -11.08 0.63 -4.66
C SER A 130 -10.81 0.80 -3.18
N VAL A 131 -9.54 1.07 -2.83
CA VAL A 131 -9.14 1.49 -1.50
C VAL A 131 -8.48 2.87 -1.60
N LEU A 132 -9.01 3.84 -0.86
CA LEU A 132 -8.40 5.15 -0.69
C LEU A 132 -7.76 5.21 0.69
N GLY A 133 -6.51 5.67 0.78
CA GLY A 133 -5.76 5.69 2.02
C GLY A 133 -5.16 7.05 2.32
N GLY A 134 -5.16 7.40 3.61
CA GLY A 134 -4.36 8.47 4.16
C GLY A 134 -3.60 7.96 5.38
N ALA A 135 -2.31 8.24 5.47
CA ALA A 135 -1.50 7.85 6.61
C ALA A 135 -0.71 9.05 7.15
N MET A 136 -0.46 9.02 8.45
CA MET A 136 0.34 10.01 9.16
C MET A 136 1.27 9.31 10.15
N PHE A 137 2.53 9.70 10.13
CA PHE A 137 3.58 9.15 10.97
C PHE A 137 4.40 10.26 11.60
N TYR A 138 4.76 10.05 12.86
CA TYR A 138 5.87 10.77 13.46
C TYR A 138 7.14 9.93 13.30
N ARG A 139 8.17 10.51 12.69
CA ARG A 139 9.48 9.91 12.45
C ARG A 139 10.53 10.64 13.27
N TYR A 140 11.45 9.88 13.84
CA TYR A 140 12.60 10.41 14.54
C TYR A 140 13.86 9.84 13.91
N GLN A 141 14.64 10.67 13.21
CA GLN A 141 15.90 10.24 12.61
C GLN A 141 17.04 10.51 13.59
N TYR A 142 17.77 9.45 13.90
CA TYR A 142 18.94 9.47 14.76
C TYR A 142 20.17 9.04 13.99
N ARG A 143 21.11 9.98 13.80
CA ARG A 143 22.37 9.72 13.09
C ARG A 143 23.34 8.96 14.00
N LEU A 144 23.40 7.64 13.92
CA LEU A 144 24.30 6.82 14.75
C LEU A 144 25.77 7.13 14.49
N THR A 145 26.15 7.30 13.22
CA THR A 145 27.50 7.69 12.77
C THR A 145 27.39 8.60 11.55
N GLU A 146 28.51 8.95 10.93
CA GLU A 146 28.48 9.73 9.70
C GLU A 146 27.70 9.07 8.55
N ASN A 147 27.65 7.73 8.52
CA ASN A 147 27.03 6.94 7.46
C ASN A 147 25.79 6.15 7.90
N TRP A 148 25.58 5.96 9.21
CA TRP A 148 24.46 5.17 9.72
C TRP A 148 23.36 6.04 10.32
N THR A 149 22.13 5.81 9.88
CA THR A 149 20.93 6.47 10.39
C THR A 149 19.92 5.43 10.86
N LEU A 150 19.37 5.66 12.05
CA LEU A 150 18.27 4.89 12.63
C LEU A 150 17.02 5.75 12.67
N THR A 151 15.92 5.26 12.11
CA THR A 151 14.65 6.00 12.03
C THR A 151 13.50 5.15 12.55
N PRO A 152 13.22 5.17 13.87
CA PRO A 152 11.93 4.73 14.38
C PRO A 152 10.80 5.67 13.94
N ALA A 153 9.64 5.10 13.66
CA ALA A 153 8.41 5.84 13.47
C ALA A 153 7.21 5.12 14.07
N VAL A 154 6.20 5.93 14.40
CA VAL A 154 4.88 5.44 14.78
C VAL A 154 3.83 6.29 14.09
N GLY A 155 2.75 5.66 13.64
CA GLY A 155 1.72 6.35 12.89
C GLY A 155 0.45 5.55 12.76
N THR A 156 -0.43 6.06 11.91
CA THR A 156 -1.70 5.43 11.61
C THR A 156 -2.06 5.57 10.14
N HIS A 157 -2.78 4.58 9.61
CA HIS A 157 -3.48 4.62 8.33
C HIS A 157 -4.98 4.71 8.58
N LEU A 158 -5.65 5.53 7.78
CA LEU A 158 -7.09 5.51 7.61
C LEU A 158 -7.38 5.11 6.17
N LEU A 159 -8.09 3.99 6.01
CA LEU A 159 -8.39 3.39 4.73
C LEU A 159 -9.91 3.37 4.50
N TYR A 160 -10.32 3.67 3.28
CA TYR A 160 -11.70 3.57 2.82
C TYR A 160 -11.80 2.59 1.65
N TYR A 161 -12.43 1.47 1.88
CA TYR A 161 -12.76 0.45 0.90
C TYR A 161 -14.16 0.71 0.34
N GLN A 162 -14.31 0.52 -0.96
CA GLN A 162 -15.63 0.39 -1.60
C GLN A 162 -15.56 -0.57 -2.78
N ASN A 163 -16.67 -1.23 -3.06
CA ASN A 163 -16.86 -1.97 -4.29
C ASN A 163 -18.21 -1.65 -4.95
N SER A 164 -18.30 -1.94 -6.24
CA SER A 164 -19.50 -1.71 -7.03
C SER A 164 -19.62 -2.73 -8.16
N VAL A 165 -20.83 -3.21 -8.40
CA VAL A 165 -21.21 -4.08 -9.51
C VAL A 165 -22.42 -3.47 -10.22
N THR A 166 -22.34 -3.35 -11.53
CA THR A 166 -23.48 -2.96 -12.37
C THR A 166 -24.07 -4.22 -12.99
N TYR A 167 -25.28 -4.61 -12.59
CA TYR A 167 -25.96 -5.79 -13.14
C TYR A 167 -26.72 -5.43 -14.43
N ASN A 168 -26.22 -5.90 -15.57
CA ASN A 168 -26.89 -5.81 -16.86
C ASN A 168 -27.73 -7.07 -17.16
N ASN A 169 -27.33 -8.20 -16.62
CA ASN A 169 -27.94 -9.50 -16.76
C ASN A 169 -28.95 -9.76 -15.63
N PRO A 170 -30.22 -10.07 -15.95
CA PRO A 170 -31.24 -10.39 -14.95
C PRO A 170 -30.86 -11.56 -14.02
N LEU A 171 -30.12 -12.56 -14.50
CA LEU A 171 -29.66 -13.69 -13.70
C LEU A 171 -28.66 -13.26 -12.63
N PHE A 172 -27.66 -12.46 -13.01
CA PHE A 172 -26.70 -11.89 -12.06
C PHE A 172 -27.40 -11.04 -11.02
N LYS A 173 -28.33 -10.17 -11.45
CA LYS A 173 -29.11 -9.35 -10.51
C LYS A 173 -29.88 -10.22 -9.51
N ALA A 174 -30.58 -11.25 -9.99
CA ALA A 174 -31.36 -12.12 -9.11
C ALA A 174 -30.49 -12.89 -8.10
N LEU A 175 -29.30 -13.34 -8.50
CA LEU A 175 -28.39 -14.10 -7.65
C LEU A 175 -27.63 -13.21 -6.66
N PHE A 176 -27.20 -12.02 -7.08
CA PHE A 176 -26.25 -11.20 -6.32
C PHE A 176 -26.87 -10.03 -5.57
N SER A 177 -28.05 -9.53 -5.97
CA SER A 177 -28.71 -8.44 -5.23
C SER A 177 -29.00 -8.74 -3.76
N PRO A 178 -29.26 -10.00 -3.32
CA PRO A 178 -29.33 -10.31 -1.88
C PRO A 178 -28.04 -10.01 -1.10
N PHE A 179 -26.89 -9.96 -1.77
CA PHE A 179 -25.59 -9.65 -1.18
C PHE A 179 -25.22 -8.16 -1.29
N ASP A 180 -26.09 -7.32 -1.85
CA ASP A 180 -25.87 -5.87 -1.95
C ASP A 180 -25.85 -5.23 -0.56
N GLY A 181 -24.84 -4.40 -0.31
CA GLY A 181 -24.55 -3.82 1.00
C GLY A 181 -23.81 -4.75 1.95
N LEU A 182 -23.83 -6.07 1.73
CA LEU A 182 -23.12 -7.05 2.54
C LEU A 182 -21.73 -7.33 1.96
N LEU A 183 -21.67 -7.89 0.75
CA LEU A 183 -20.45 -8.24 0.03
C LEU A 183 -20.23 -7.35 -1.18
N LEU A 184 -21.30 -7.05 -1.92
CA LEU A 184 -21.26 -6.27 -3.16
C LEU A 184 -21.91 -4.90 -2.95
N ASN A 185 -21.57 -3.93 -3.79
CA ASN A 185 -22.14 -2.59 -3.73
C ASN A 185 -22.10 -2.00 -2.30
N THR A 186 -20.95 -2.13 -1.66
CA THR A 186 -20.76 -1.83 -0.25
C THR A 186 -19.47 -1.05 0.02
N TYR A 187 -19.30 -0.62 1.26
CA TYR A 187 -18.14 0.12 1.73
C TYR A 187 -17.73 -0.32 3.14
N ALA A 188 -16.44 -0.14 3.41
CA ALA A 188 -15.82 -0.36 4.70
C ALA A 188 -14.73 0.69 4.94
N TRP A 189 -14.40 0.88 6.20
CA TRP A 189 -13.30 1.69 6.68
C TRP A 189 -12.39 0.82 7.55
N ALA A 190 -11.12 1.17 7.61
CA ALA A 190 -10.20 0.61 8.59
C ALA A 190 -9.27 1.71 9.13
N ASN A 191 -8.99 1.63 10.43
CA ASN A 191 -7.92 2.40 11.05
C ASN A 191 -6.86 1.44 11.59
N LEU A 192 -5.63 1.63 11.15
CA LEU A 192 -4.50 0.76 11.45
C LEU A 192 -3.43 1.59 12.15
N MET A 193 -2.93 1.13 13.29
CA MET A 193 -1.75 1.69 13.92
C MET A 193 -0.53 0.96 13.38
N GLU A 194 0.55 1.69 13.10
CA GLU A 194 1.79 1.11 12.61
C GLU A 194 2.98 1.59 13.45
N ALA A 195 3.84 0.66 13.82
CA ALA A 195 5.18 0.94 14.31
C ALA A 195 6.19 0.46 13.25
N ASN A 196 7.17 1.30 12.94
CA ASN A 196 8.23 0.95 12.02
C ASN A 196 9.62 1.39 12.48
N LEU A 197 10.63 0.73 11.92
CA LEU A 197 12.04 0.98 12.18
C LEU A 197 12.82 0.84 10.88
N LYS A 198 13.46 1.92 10.45
CA LYS A 198 14.40 1.90 9.31
C LYS A 198 15.83 2.06 9.80
N ILE A 199 16.70 1.17 9.35
CA ILE A 199 18.16 1.28 9.51
C ILE A 199 18.71 1.55 8.12
N GLN A 200 19.51 2.60 7.97
CA GLN A 200 20.10 3.00 6.69
C GLN A 200 21.59 3.24 6.85
N TYR A 201 22.37 2.69 5.91
CA TYR A 201 23.75 3.06 5.65
C TYR A 201 23.80 3.84 4.34
N GLU A 202 24.55 4.93 4.32
CA GLU A 202 24.71 5.78 3.15
C GLU A 202 26.16 6.24 3.02
N GLU A 203 26.69 6.17 1.80
CA GLU A 203 28.05 6.61 1.54
C GLU A 203 28.15 7.35 0.21
N GLU A 204 28.67 8.57 0.32
CA GLU A 204 28.99 9.46 -0.78
C GLU A 204 30.27 9.01 -1.49
N LYS A 205 30.27 9.10 -2.81
CA LYS A 205 31.40 8.80 -3.70
C LYS A 205 31.58 9.95 -4.69
N SER A 206 32.73 9.96 -5.37
CA SER A 206 33.01 10.98 -6.39
C SER A 206 32.07 10.92 -7.61
N TRP A 207 31.31 9.84 -7.76
CA TRP A 207 30.42 9.57 -8.89
C TRP A 207 28.93 9.66 -8.54
N GLY A 208 28.59 9.95 -7.29
CA GLY A 208 27.23 9.88 -6.75
C GLY A 208 27.25 9.18 -5.39
N HIS A 209 26.22 8.42 -5.05
CA HIS A 209 26.14 7.76 -3.74
C HIS A 209 25.48 6.39 -3.82
N TRP A 210 25.63 5.62 -2.74
CA TRP A 210 24.89 4.38 -2.57
C TRP A 210 24.33 4.27 -1.16
N LYS A 211 23.20 3.58 -1.07
CA LYS A 211 22.43 3.40 0.16
C LYS A 211 22.07 1.93 0.32
N ALA A 212 22.22 1.41 1.54
CA ALA A 212 21.64 0.14 1.94
C ALA A 212 20.70 0.38 3.11
N SER A 213 19.51 -0.20 3.08
CA SER A 213 18.55 -0.06 4.18
C SER A 213 17.80 -1.33 4.48
N SER A 214 17.33 -1.42 5.73
CA SER A 214 16.41 -2.44 6.21
C SER A 214 15.28 -1.73 6.95
N ALA A 215 14.06 -1.83 6.45
CA ALA A 215 12.87 -1.19 7.01
C ALA A 215 11.87 -2.24 7.49
N TRP A 216 11.50 -2.16 8.76
CA TRP A 216 10.68 -3.15 9.47
C TRP A 216 9.37 -2.50 9.84
N HIS A 217 8.26 -3.10 9.49
CA HIS A 217 6.93 -2.54 9.70
C HIS A 217 6.02 -3.59 10.32
N TYR A 218 5.28 -3.20 11.35
CA TYR A 218 4.18 -3.97 11.92
C TYR A 218 2.97 -3.05 12.07
N PHE A 219 1.82 -3.50 11.58
CA PHE A 219 0.57 -2.77 11.67
C PHE A 219 -0.58 -3.68 12.08
N GLY A 220 -1.54 -3.09 12.78
CA GLY A 220 -2.75 -3.77 13.24
C GLY A 220 -3.83 -2.76 13.55
N GLY A 221 -5.09 -3.16 13.40
CA GLY A 221 -6.19 -2.21 13.48
C GLY A 221 -7.56 -2.86 13.56
N TYR A 222 -8.57 -2.02 13.38
CA TYR A 222 -9.97 -2.44 13.37
C TYR A 222 -10.69 -1.80 12.18
N GLY A 223 -11.67 -2.50 11.64
CA GLY A 223 -12.54 -2.00 10.60
C GLY A 223 -13.97 -1.71 11.07
N TRP A 224 -14.69 -0.91 10.29
CA TRP A 224 -16.12 -0.65 10.47
C TRP A 224 -16.76 -0.26 9.13
N GLY A 225 -18.08 -0.34 9.00
CA GLY A 225 -18.73 0.10 7.77
C GLY A 225 -20.08 -0.56 7.53
N LYS A 226 -20.49 -0.57 6.26
CA LYS A 226 -21.72 -1.24 5.82
C LYS A 226 -21.46 -2.70 5.47
N ALA A 227 -20.30 -2.98 4.86
CA ALA A 227 -19.91 -4.32 4.47
C ALA A 227 -19.95 -5.29 5.65
N ASN A 228 -20.27 -6.56 5.38
CA ASN A 228 -20.37 -7.62 6.37
C ASN A 228 -21.19 -7.25 7.63
N ASN A 229 -22.24 -6.44 7.45
CA ASN A 229 -23.06 -5.89 8.55
C ASN A 229 -22.27 -5.11 9.63
N GLY A 230 -21.13 -4.53 9.25
CA GLY A 230 -20.25 -3.76 10.11
C GLY A 230 -19.13 -4.56 10.76
N ASP A 231 -19.10 -5.88 10.58
CA ASP A 231 -18.04 -6.75 11.10
C ASP A 231 -16.93 -6.92 10.05
N ILE A 232 -16.00 -5.97 10.03
CA ILE A 232 -14.94 -5.90 9.00
C ILE A 232 -13.70 -6.69 9.42
N GLY A 233 -13.62 -7.08 10.70
CA GLY A 233 -12.44 -7.70 11.29
C GLY A 233 -11.36 -6.73 11.73
N ASN A 234 -10.17 -7.28 11.94
CA ASN A 234 -9.00 -6.61 12.48
C ASN A 234 -7.80 -6.82 11.57
N PRO A 235 -7.67 -6.03 10.48
CA PRO A 235 -6.57 -6.22 9.55
C PRO A 235 -5.23 -6.02 10.27
N GLU A 236 -4.32 -6.96 10.09
CA GLU A 236 -2.95 -6.86 10.57
C GLU A 236 -1.95 -7.29 9.50
N GLY A 237 -0.69 -7.02 9.77
CA GLY A 237 0.39 -7.43 8.89
C GLY A 237 1.74 -6.94 9.35
N TRP A 238 2.77 -7.58 8.81
CA TRP A 238 4.12 -7.07 8.90
C TRP A 238 4.86 -7.28 7.59
N TYR A 239 5.86 -6.43 7.37
CA TYR A 239 6.79 -6.60 6.28
C TYR A 239 8.17 -6.07 6.63
N ILE A 240 9.19 -6.65 5.99
CA ILE A 240 10.57 -6.21 6.07
C ILE A 240 11.05 -5.95 4.65
N ALA A 241 11.51 -4.73 4.38
CA ALA A 241 12.08 -4.34 3.09
C ALA A 241 13.59 -4.11 3.24
N ASN A 242 14.38 -4.90 2.53
CA ASN A 242 15.82 -4.73 2.43
C ASN A 242 16.15 -4.19 1.05
N THR A 243 16.73 -2.99 1.00
CA THR A 243 16.93 -2.24 -0.25
C THR A 243 18.39 -1.84 -0.40
N LEU A 244 18.95 -2.05 -1.60
CA LEU A 244 20.23 -1.51 -2.03
C LEU A 244 19.98 -0.58 -3.21
N THR A 245 20.39 0.67 -3.07
CA THR A 245 20.22 1.75 -4.04
C THR A 245 21.56 2.33 -4.43
N GLY A 246 21.72 2.66 -5.71
CA GLY A 246 22.84 3.42 -6.23
C GLY A 246 22.36 4.55 -7.13
N VAL A 247 22.97 5.73 -6.98
CA VAL A 247 22.70 6.92 -7.78
C VAL A 247 24.01 7.38 -8.41
N TYR A 248 24.00 7.55 -9.73
CA TYR A 248 25.13 8.05 -10.50
C TYR A 248 24.79 9.40 -11.12
N ASP A 249 25.47 10.45 -10.68
CA ASP A 249 25.28 11.82 -11.17
C ASP A 249 26.20 12.05 -12.37
N PHE A 250 25.63 12.31 -13.54
CA PHE A 250 26.40 12.32 -14.79
C PHE A 250 26.46 13.67 -15.49
N THR A 251 25.50 14.56 -15.25
CA THR A 251 25.56 15.92 -15.79
C THR A 251 24.69 16.89 -15.01
N GLN A 252 25.05 18.18 -15.06
CA GLN A 252 24.26 19.27 -14.51
C GLN A 252 23.84 20.18 -15.65
N LEU A 253 22.53 20.25 -15.92
CA LEU A 253 21.94 21.12 -16.93
C LEU A 253 21.28 22.30 -16.24
N GLY A 254 21.99 23.43 -16.19
CA GLY A 254 21.54 24.60 -15.45
C GLY A 254 21.47 24.32 -13.95
N ARG A 255 20.25 24.33 -13.37
CA ARG A 255 20.01 24.02 -11.95
C ARG A 255 19.58 22.57 -11.71
N SER A 256 19.44 21.77 -12.76
CA SER A 256 18.94 20.41 -12.69
C SER A 256 20.09 19.42 -12.77
N VAL A 257 20.28 18.61 -11.72
CA VAL A 257 21.19 17.47 -11.75
C VAL A 257 20.48 16.32 -12.46
N GLN A 258 21.19 15.65 -13.37
CA GLN A 258 20.72 14.47 -14.07
C GLN A 258 21.44 13.25 -13.50
N SER A 259 20.65 12.27 -13.09
CA SER A 259 21.17 11.08 -12.39
C SER A 259 20.56 9.81 -12.93
N ILE A 260 21.36 8.74 -12.98
CA ILE A 260 20.83 7.38 -13.17
C ILE A 260 20.66 6.76 -11.79
N TYR A 261 19.47 6.25 -11.53
CA TYR A 261 19.10 5.56 -10.31
C TYR A 261 18.94 4.06 -10.60
N GLY A 262 19.45 3.23 -9.70
CA GLY A 262 19.21 1.80 -9.68
C GLY A 262 18.91 1.33 -8.27
N SER A 263 17.93 0.44 -8.11
CA SER A 263 17.60 -0.17 -6.83
C SER A 263 17.28 -1.65 -7.01
N ILE A 264 17.71 -2.46 -6.05
CA ILE A 264 17.23 -3.82 -5.84
C ILE A 264 16.69 -3.93 -4.42
N LYS A 265 15.54 -4.57 -4.27
CA LYS A 265 14.94 -4.80 -2.97
C LYS A 265 14.42 -6.23 -2.84
N ARG A 266 14.47 -6.75 -1.62
CA ARG A 266 13.77 -7.95 -1.18
C ARG A 266 12.76 -7.55 -0.12
N VAL A 267 11.53 -8.01 -0.30
CA VAL A 267 10.43 -7.76 0.62
C VAL A 267 9.97 -9.09 1.18
N ASP A 268 10.03 -9.24 2.50
CA ASP A 268 9.47 -10.36 3.24
C ASP A 268 8.16 -9.89 3.90
N LEU A 269 7.12 -10.72 3.84
CA LEU A 269 5.74 -10.41 4.24
C LEU A 269 5.26 -11.46 5.25
N GLY A 270 4.39 -11.08 6.17
CA GLY A 270 3.70 -12.04 7.02
C GLY A 270 2.32 -11.60 7.48
N SER A 271 1.55 -12.58 7.94
CA SER A 271 0.12 -12.47 8.26
C SER A 271 -0.73 -12.18 7.00
N THR A 272 -1.80 -11.40 7.12
CA THR A 272 -2.82 -11.18 6.10
C THR A 272 -2.32 -10.72 4.71
N PRO A 273 -1.26 -9.89 4.55
CA PRO A 273 -0.77 -9.48 3.23
C PRO A 273 -0.28 -10.60 2.31
N GLN A 274 0.07 -11.79 2.84
CA GLN A 274 0.66 -12.87 2.04
C GLN A 274 -0.29 -13.42 0.97
N GLU A 275 -1.58 -13.54 1.31
CA GLU A 275 -2.59 -14.10 0.41
C GLU A 275 -2.81 -13.25 -0.85
N PRO A 276 -3.13 -11.95 -0.77
CA PRO A 276 -3.33 -11.12 -1.96
C PRO A 276 -2.04 -10.91 -2.77
N LEU A 277 -0.86 -11.02 -2.14
CA LEU A 277 0.43 -10.93 -2.83
C LEU A 277 0.88 -12.30 -3.39
N GLY A 278 0.21 -13.39 -3.03
CA GLY A 278 0.48 -14.75 -3.47
C GLY A 278 1.85 -15.29 -3.05
N THR A 279 2.50 -14.67 -2.06
CA THR A 279 3.86 -15.04 -1.63
C THR A 279 4.18 -14.54 -0.22
N SER A 280 5.13 -15.21 0.45
CA SER A 280 5.76 -14.71 1.68
C SER A 280 6.93 -13.77 1.42
N ASN A 281 7.46 -13.73 0.20
CA ASN A 281 8.55 -12.83 -0.18
C ASN A 281 8.61 -12.58 -1.69
N TYR A 282 9.11 -11.42 -2.09
CA TYR A 282 9.37 -11.10 -3.49
C TYR A 282 10.57 -10.16 -3.64
N TYR A 283 11.02 -10.02 -4.88
CA TYR A 283 12.10 -9.10 -5.23
C TYR A 283 11.57 -8.04 -6.21
N GLU A 284 12.07 -6.82 -6.07
CA GLU A 284 11.84 -5.75 -7.04
C GLU A 284 13.18 -5.12 -7.44
N ALA A 285 13.37 -4.96 -8.74
CA ALA A 285 14.49 -4.21 -9.32
C ALA A 285 13.94 -2.97 -10.02
N SER A 286 14.65 -1.86 -9.94
CA SER A 286 14.26 -0.58 -10.52
C SER A 286 15.46 0.08 -11.16
N ILE A 287 15.26 0.69 -12.33
CA ILE A 287 16.25 1.54 -12.98
C ILE A 287 15.55 2.76 -13.56
N GLY A 288 16.10 3.94 -13.35
CA GLY A 288 15.46 5.18 -13.78
C GLY A 288 16.45 6.28 -14.08
N TRP A 289 15.96 7.24 -14.85
CA TRP A 289 16.60 8.54 -14.98
C TRP A 289 15.84 9.53 -14.08
N LEU A 290 16.56 10.17 -13.16
CA LEU A 290 16.06 11.21 -12.27
C LEU A 290 16.54 12.58 -12.73
N MET A 291 15.70 13.59 -12.55
CA MET A 291 16.08 14.99 -12.64
C MET A 291 15.58 15.76 -11.41
N THR A 292 16.43 16.65 -10.90
CA THR A 292 15.97 17.67 -9.95
C THR A 292 15.11 18.70 -10.69
N PRO A 293 13.94 19.15 -10.18
CA PRO A 293 13.14 20.14 -10.85
C PRO A 293 13.93 21.43 -11.10
N PRO A 294 13.79 22.09 -12.27
CA PRO A 294 14.55 23.30 -12.60
C PRO A 294 14.12 24.53 -11.77
N PHE A 295 13.08 24.41 -10.94
CA PHE A 295 12.58 25.40 -10.01
C PHE A 295 12.30 24.75 -8.65
N ALA A 296 12.52 25.47 -7.55
CA ALA A 296 12.32 24.94 -6.20
C ALA A 296 10.83 24.62 -5.96
N MET A 297 10.50 23.34 -5.91
CA MET A 297 9.20 22.85 -5.45
C MET A 297 9.38 22.30 -4.04
N LYS A 298 8.75 22.93 -3.03
CA LYS A 298 8.88 22.51 -1.62
C LYS A 298 8.42 21.08 -1.31
N LEU A 299 7.78 20.40 -2.27
CA LEU A 299 7.17 19.08 -2.12
C LEU A 299 7.76 18.04 -3.09
N VAL A 300 8.62 18.47 -4.02
CA VAL A 300 9.17 17.59 -5.06
C VAL A 300 10.66 17.85 -5.20
N ASP A 301 11.45 16.88 -4.74
CA ASP A 301 12.91 16.92 -4.74
C ASP A 301 13.48 16.39 -6.06
N ASN A 302 12.86 15.35 -6.62
CA ASN A 302 13.19 14.83 -7.95
C ASN A 302 11.98 14.20 -8.64
N ILE A 303 12.02 14.21 -9.97
CA ILE A 303 11.07 13.52 -10.85
C ILE A 303 11.89 12.66 -11.80
N GLY A 304 11.44 11.44 -12.04
CA GLY A 304 12.10 10.55 -12.98
C GLY A 304 11.17 9.67 -13.78
N LEU A 305 11.73 9.06 -14.81
CA LEU A 305 11.09 8.01 -15.59
C LEU A 305 11.97 6.78 -15.53
N GLY A 306 11.37 5.61 -15.34
CA GLY A 306 12.14 4.38 -15.36
C GLY A 306 11.31 3.13 -15.51
N LEU A 307 11.97 2.02 -15.21
CA LEU A 307 11.47 0.67 -15.32
C LEU A 307 11.54 -0.01 -13.97
N THR A 308 10.53 -0.80 -13.65
CA THR A 308 10.52 -1.69 -12.50
C THR A 308 10.23 -3.11 -12.93
N PHE A 309 10.83 -4.06 -12.23
CA PHE A 309 10.68 -5.49 -12.45
C PHE A 309 10.36 -6.12 -11.11
N ASN A 310 9.23 -6.79 -11.01
CA ASN A 310 8.86 -7.56 -9.83
C ASN A 310 9.00 -9.05 -10.12
N TYR A 311 9.56 -9.79 -9.17
CA TYR A 311 9.86 -11.20 -9.29
C TYR A 311 9.31 -11.98 -8.08
N GLY A 312 8.50 -13.00 -8.36
CA GLY A 312 8.04 -13.94 -7.33
C GLY A 312 6.76 -13.56 -6.56
N SER A 313 6.05 -12.49 -6.93
CA SER A 313 4.70 -12.19 -6.39
C SER A 313 3.59 -12.47 -7.41
N ALA A 314 2.33 -12.38 -6.97
CA ALA A 314 1.14 -12.36 -7.83
C ALA A 314 1.17 -11.21 -8.85
N PHE A 315 1.93 -10.16 -8.54
CA PHE A 315 2.20 -9.03 -9.42
C PHE A 315 3.60 -9.14 -10.04
N LYS A 316 4.15 -10.32 -10.32
CA LYS A 316 5.39 -10.43 -11.12
C LYS A 316 5.22 -9.82 -12.53
N GLY A 317 6.29 -9.27 -13.09
CA GLY A 317 6.26 -8.57 -14.38
C GLY A 317 6.99 -7.22 -14.37
N GLY A 318 6.96 -6.52 -15.51
CA GLY A 318 7.61 -5.24 -15.71
C GLY A 318 6.64 -4.07 -15.79
N SER A 319 7.07 -2.88 -15.36
CA SER A 319 6.32 -1.63 -15.56
C SER A 319 7.20 -0.44 -15.90
N ILE A 320 6.61 0.51 -16.63
CA ILE A 320 7.13 1.87 -16.76
C ILE A 320 6.56 2.71 -15.62
N VAL A 321 7.43 3.40 -14.89
CA VAL A 321 7.09 4.13 -13.66
C VAL A 321 7.51 5.58 -13.76
N LEU A 322 6.73 6.44 -13.11
CA LEU A 322 7.15 7.80 -12.78
C LEU A 322 7.65 7.81 -11.35
N PHE A 323 8.90 8.22 -11.19
CA PHE A 323 9.54 8.37 -9.90
C PHE A 323 9.28 9.77 -9.35
N PHE A 324 8.95 9.85 -8.06
CA PHE A 324 8.85 11.09 -7.30
C PHE A 324 9.66 10.92 -6.02
N ASN A 325 10.49 11.91 -5.69
CA ASN A 325 11.25 12.00 -4.44
C ASN A 325 11.97 10.68 -4.11
N GLN A 326 12.71 10.14 -5.08
CA GLN A 326 13.56 8.98 -4.87
C GLN A 326 14.88 9.43 -4.25
N ASP A 327 15.19 8.91 -3.08
CA ASP A 327 16.42 9.22 -2.36
C ASP A 327 17.60 8.39 -2.86
#